data_AF-A0A2R6ELE7-F1
#
_entry.id   AF-A0A2R6ELE7-F1
#
_cell.length_a   1.000
_cell.length_b   1.000
_cell.length_c   1.000
_cell.angle_alpha   90.00
_cell.angle_beta   90.00
_cell.angle_gamma   90.00
#
_symmetry.space_group_name_H-M   'P 1'
#
loop_
_entity.id
_entity.type
_entity.pdbx_description
1 polymer ?
#
loop_
_entity_poly.entity_id
_entity_poly.type
_entity_poly.pdbx_seq_one_letter_code
_entity_poly.pdbx_strand_id
1 'polypeptide(L)'
;MSVARSVRRGVARLSWVQRALLAGAVLTIVWTSWDVGGLNERLVRDTVVYILAPAALAIRHGRHLGFRVDRTAVRNTVLLSLFVLPFYVVGSSLPTIRAYYPMWQTGTGLAEFLPHALKQFLIALAAETYYRGLLCVGVREIGFKSVFISPIVYALHHLYKPPIELLLSAPTDVLFGAVDYKSESILPSVVAHGVGLCVLDWLVLHEPLIPTEQVLRWLSWVPVPL
;
A
#
# COMPACT_ATOMS: atom_id res chain seq x y z
N MET A 1 40.89 -9.14 -11.26
CA MET A 1 39.49 -8.92 -11.75
C MET A 1 38.86 -7.80 -10.93
N SER A 2 38.29 -6.77 -11.56
CA SER A 2 37.62 -5.68 -10.81
C SER A 2 36.38 -6.21 -10.09
N VAL A 3 36.23 -5.85 -8.81
CA VAL A 3 35.05 -6.18 -7.98
C VAL A 3 33.75 -5.85 -8.72
N ALA A 4 33.69 -4.71 -9.40
CA ALA A 4 32.53 -4.30 -10.19
C ALA A 4 32.18 -5.26 -11.34
N ARG A 5 33.18 -5.87 -12.00
CA ARG A 5 32.94 -6.89 -13.05
C ARG A 5 32.46 -8.21 -12.46
N SER A 6 32.96 -8.59 -11.28
CA SER A 6 32.53 -9.80 -10.57
C SER A 6 31.08 -9.68 -10.08
N VAL A 7 30.74 -8.52 -9.47
CA VAL A 7 29.37 -8.21 -9.01
C VAL A 7 28.40 -8.19 -10.18
N ARG A 8 28.74 -7.55 -11.31
CA ARG A 8 27.88 -7.53 -12.52
C ARG A 8 27.60 -8.95 -13.05
N ARG A 9 28.60 -9.83 -13.05
CA ARG A 9 28.42 -11.23 -13.49
C ARG A 9 27.56 -12.04 -12.51
N GLY A 10 27.72 -11.82 -11.20
CA GLY A 10 26.89 -12.45 -10.17
C GLY A 10 25.40 -12.07 -10.31
N VAL A 11 25.12 -10.77 -10.44
CA VAL A 11 23.75 -10.25 -10.62
C VAL A 11 23.11 -10.79 -11.91
N ALA A 12 23.89 -10.93 -12.98
CA ALA A 12 23.39 -11.48 -14.25
C ALA A 12 22.91 -12.94 -14.16
N ARG A 13 23.32 -13.69 -13.13
CA ARG A 13 22.91 -15.10 -12.90
C ARG A 13 21.68 -15.23 -12.01
N LEU A 14 21.23 -14.15 -11.36
CA LEU A 14 20.07 -14.19 -10.47
C LEU A 14 18.80 -14.49 -11.27
N SER A 15 17.93 -15.34 -10.71
CA SER A 15 16.56 -15.52 -11.19
C SER A 15 15.78 -14.22 -11.07
N TRP A 16 14.65 -14.12 -11.76
CA TRP A 16 13.79 -12.95 -11.66
C TRP A 16 13.33 -12.71 -10.21
N VAL A 17 12.87 -13.76 -9.53
CA VAL A 17 12.46 -13.68 -8.11
C VAL A 17 13.58 -13.12 -7.24
N GLN A 18 14.81 -13.62 -7.38
CA GLN A 18 15.95 -13.13 -6.61
C GLN A 18 16.24 -11.64 -6.89
N ARG A 19 16.14 -11.21 -8.16
CA ARG A 19 16.31 -9.79 -8.53
C ARG A 19 15.22 -8.92 -7.96
N ALA A 20 13.97 -9.34 -8.04
CA ALA A 20 12.83 -8.61 -7.53
C ALA A 20 12.90 -8.45 -6.00
N LEU A 21 13.27 -9.52 -5.28
CA LEU A 21 13.45 -9.48 -3.82
C LEU A 21 14.64 -8.61 -3.41
N LEU A 22 15.77 -8.71 -4.12
CA LEU A 22 16.94 -7.87 -3.84
C LEU A 22 16.64 -6.39 -4.12
N ALA A 23 15.99 -6.10 -5.25
CA ALA A 23 15.52 -4.75 -5.56
C ALA A 23 14.52 -4.27 -4.50
N GLY A 24 13.59 -5.13 -4.09
CA GLY A 24 12.67 -4.90 -2.98
C GLY A 24 13.40 -4.40 -1.73
N ALA A 25 14.33 -5.22 -1.22
CA ALA A 25 15.13 -4.88 -0.05
C ALA A 25 15.86 -3.54 -0.19
N VAL A 26 16.50 -3.29 -1.34
CA VAL A 26 17.20 -2.02 -1.60
C VAL A 26 16.23 -0.84 -1.61
N LEU A 27 15.08 -0.98 -2.27
CA LEU A 27 14.07 0.08 -2.33
C LEU A 27 13.45 0.36 -0.95
N THR A 28 13.23 -0.67 -0.13
CA THR A 28 12.86 -0.48 1.28
C THR A 28 13.91 0.32 2.04
N ILE A 29 15.20 -0.03 1.92
CA ILE A 29 16.27 0.71 2.61
C ILE A 29 16.30 2.17 2.15
N VAL A 30 16.28 2.41 0.84
CA VAL A 30 16.28 3.76 0.26
C VAL A 30 15.08 4.56 0.76
N TRP A 31 13.89 3.96 0.74
CA TRP A 31 12.66 4.61 1.21
C TRP A 31 12.75 4.99 2.69
N THR A 32 13.24 4.07 3.53
CA THR A 32 13.39 4.29 4.98
C THR A 32 14.47 5.32 5.30
N SER A 33 15.51 5.43 4.48
CA SER A 33 16.59 6.42 4.69
C SER A 33 16.30 7.80 4.12
N TRP A 34 15.23 7.96 3.34
CA TRP A 34 14.91 9.22 2.68
C TRP A 34 13.82 9.96 3.45
N ASP A 35 14.23 10.90 4.29
CA ASP A 35 13.32 11.74 5.09
C ASP A 35 12.46 12.66 4.22
N VAL A 36 11.20 12.82 4.62
CA VAL A 36 10.21 13.65 3.90
C VAL A 36 9.56 14.62 4.89
N GLY A 37 9.52 15.90 4.53
CA GLY A 37 8.93 16.95 5.37
C GLY A 37 7.43 17.18 5.13
N GLY A 38 6.88 16.70 4.01
CA GLY A 38 5.51 16.98 3.61
C GLY A 38 4.99 16.05 2.52
N LEU A 39 3.72 16.27 2.14
CA LEU A 39 2.99 15.44 1.17
C LEU A 39 3.65 15.46 -0.22
N ASN A 40 4.19 16.61 -0.66
CA ASN A 40 4.81 16.73 -1.98
C ASN A 40 6.14 15.97 -2.04
N GLU A 41 6.98 16.11 -1.01
CA GLU A 41 8.24 15.38 -0.89
C GLU A 41 7.98 13.88 -0.79
N ARG A 42 6.94 13.49 -0.04
CA ARG A 42 6.48 12.10 0.06
C ARG A 42 6.04 11.56 -1.30
N LEU A 43 5.24 12.32 -2.05
CA LEU A 43 4.79 11.94 -3.38
C LEU A 43 5.96 11.71 -4.34
N VAL A 44 6.95 12.61 -4.34
CA VAL A 44 8.14 12.49 -5.17
C VAL A 44 8.92 11.22 -4.80
N ARG A 45 9.21 11.03 -3.50
CA ARG A 45 9.92 9.84 -3.01
C ARG A 45 9.21 8.56 -3.42
N ASP A 46 7.91 8.44 -3.14
CA ASP A 46 7.17 7.21 -3.39
C ASP A 46 7.00 6.96 -4.89
N THR A 47 6.80 8.01 -5.71
CA THR A 47 6.77 7.87 -7.17
C THR A 47 8.11 7.35 -7.70
N VAL A 48 9.23 7.93 -7.26
CA VAL A 48 10.57 7.51 -7.73
C VAL A 48 10.89 6.08 -7.26
N VAL A 49 10.75 5.83 -5.96
CA VAL A 49 11.22 4.59 -5.32
C VAL A 49 10.25 3.43 -5.54
N TYR A 50 8.95 3.66 -5.53
CA TYR A 50 7.94 2.60 -5.56
C TYR A 50 7.14 2.49 -6.87
N ILE A 51 7.20 3.49 -7.76
CA ILE A 51 6.63 3.37 -9.12
C ILE A 51 7.75 3.22 -10.16
N LEU A 52 8.58 4.25 -10.32
CA LEU A 52 9.52 4.33 -11.44
C LEU A 52 10.60 3.25 -11.36
N ALA A 53 11.19 3.03 -10.18
CA ALA A 53 12.24 2.01 -10.04
C ALA A 53 11.72 0.57 -10.27
N PRO A 54 10.60 0.12 -9.66
CA PRO A 54 10.01 -1.18 -9.97
C PRO A 54 9.58 -1.31 -11.44
N ALA A 55 8.95 -0.29 -12.02
CA ALA A 55 8.51 -0.31 -13.41
C ALA A 55 9.71 -0.43 -14.37
N ALA A 56 10.76 0.37 -14.16
CA ALA A 56 11.98 0.30 -14.96
C ALA A 56 12.66 -1.07 -14.86
N LEU A 57 12.68 -1.66 -13.66
CA LEU A 57 13.20 -3.02 -13.44
C LEU A 57 12.39 -4.06 -14.22
N ALA A 58 11.06 -4.01 -14.13
CA ALA A 58 10.17 -4.95 -14.79
C ALA A 58 10.24 -4.84 -16.32
N ILE A 59 10.18 -3.63 -16.87
CA ILE A 59 10.30 -3.35 -18.31
C ILE A 59 11.62 -3.89 -18.86
N ARG A 60 12.74 -3.60 -18.17
CA ARG A 60 14.08 -4.07 -18.58
C ARG A 60 14.19 -5.60 -18.66
N HIS A 61 13.38 -6.34 -17.91
CA HIS A 61 13.42 -7.79 -17.85
C HIS A 61 12.23 -8.47 -18.54
N GLY A 62 11.37 -7.70 -19.24
CA GLY A 62 10.18 -8.24 -19.90
C GLY A 62 9.17 -8.85 -18.91
N ARG A 63 9.04 -8.26 -17.72
CA ARG A 63 8.15 -8.72 -16.65
C ARG A 63 7.01 -7.73 -16.44
N HIS A 64 5.90 -8.22 -15.90
CA HIS A 64 4.74 -7.39 -15.56
C HIS A 64 4.56 -7.28 -14.05
N LEU A 65 4.05 -6.14 -13.60
CA LEU A 65 3.75 -5.87 -12.19
C LEU A 65 2.25 -5.90 -11.88
N GLY A 66 1.41 -6.40 -12.80
CA GLY A 66 -0.04 -6.47 -12.59
C GLY A 66 -0.80 -5.19 -12.95
N PHE A 67 -0.25 -4.31 -13.77
CA PHE A 67 -1.01 -3.22 -14.39
C PHE A 67 -1.92 -3.77 -15.51
N ARG A 68 -2.93 -4.55 -15.11
CA ARG A 68 -3.87 -5.23 -16.00
C ARG A 68 -5.30 -4.90 -15.59
N VAL A 69 -6.13 -4.53 -16.55
CA VAL A 69 -7.56 -4.28 -16.35
C VAL A 69 -8.35 -5.27 -17.19
N ASP A 70 -9.06 -6.18 -16.53
CA ASP A 70 -9.98 -7.11 -17.16
C ASP A 70 -11.21 -7.36 -16.28
N ARG A 71 -12.13 -8.20 -16.76
CA ARG A 71 -13.39 -8.49 -16.04
C ARG A 71 -13.15 -9.09 -14.64
N THR A 72 -12.14 -9.93 -14.48
CA THR A 72 -11.81 -10.56 -13.20
C THR A 72 -11.25 -9.52 -12.23
N ALA A 73 -10.31 -8.70 -12.70
CA ALA A 73 -9.73 -7.61 -11.92
C ALA A 73 -10.80 -6.61 -11.48
N VAL A 74 -11.68 -6.17 -12.39
CA VAL A 74 -12.77 -5.23 -12.06
C VAL A 74 -13.75 -5.84 -11.06
N ARG A 75 -14.20 -7.09 -11.27
CA ARG A 75 -15.09 -7.79 -10.33
C ARG A 75 -14.46 -7.86 -8.95
N ASN A 76 -13.21 -8.31 -8.87
CA ASN A 76 -12.50 -8.46 -7.61
C ASN A 76 -12.21 -7.10 -6.96
N THR A 77 -12.00 -6.04 -7.75
CA THR A 77 -11.89 -4.66 -7.28
C THR A 77 -13.16 -4.22 -6.56
N VAL A 78 -14.33 -4.43 -7.18
CA VAL A 78 -15.62 -4.10 -6.57
C VAL A 78 -15.84 -4.90 -5.29
N LEU A 79 -15.63 -6.23 -5.33
CA LEU A 79 -15.82 -7.10 -4.17
C LEU A 79 -14.90 -6.72 -3.01
N LEU A 80 -13.61 -6.49 -3.27
CA LEU A 80 -12.65 -6.09 -2.25
C LEU A 80 -13.00 -4.71 -1.69
N SER A 81 -13.34 -3.74 -2.55
CA SER A 81 -13.73 -2.39 -2.13
C SER A 81 -14.98 -2.41 -1.23
N LEU A 82 -16.01 -3.18 -1.62
CA LEU A 82 -17.21 -3.36 -0.79
C LEU A 82 -16.90 -4.05 0.55
N PHE A 83 -15.96 -5.00 0.54
CA PHE A 83 -15.52 -5.67 1.75
C PHE A 83 -14.78 -4.73 2.71
N VAL A 84 -13.88 -3.87 2.21
CA VAL A 84 -13.09 -2.97 3.07
C VAL A 84 -13.84 -1.69 3.48
N LEU A 85 -14.85 -1.26 2.73
CA LEU A 85 -15.59 -0.03 2.98
C LEU A 85 -16.14 0.09 4.43
N PRO A 86 -16.77 -0.94 5.03
CA PRO A 86 -17.21 -0.87 6.42
C PRO A 86 -16.08 -0.58 7.42
N PHE A 87 -14.86 -1.07 7.14
CA PHE A 87 -13.70 -0.81 8.01
C PHE A 87 -13.29 0.67 7.96
N TYR A 88 -13.37 1.33 6.80
CA TYR A 88 -13.14 2.77 6.72
C TYR A 88 -14.24 3.56 7.43
N VAL A 89 -15.51 3.17 7.29
CA VAL A 89 -16.62 3.84 7.98
C VAL A 89 -16.48 3.72 9.49
N VAL A 90 -16.31 2.50 10.02
CA VAL A 90 -16.13 2.26 11.46
C VAL A 90 -14.84 2.90 11.97
N GLY A 91 -13.73 2.68 11.25
CA GLY A 91 -12.40 3.20 11.62
C GLY A 91 -12.36 4.72 11.66
N SER A 92 -13.05 5.42 10.74
CA SER A 92 -13.13 6.89 10.73
C SER A 92 -13.78 7.50 11.96
N SER A 93 -14.45 6.69 12.79
CA SER A 93 -15.08 7.13 14.04
C SER A 93 -14.16 6.95 15.27
N LEU A 94 -13.02 6.29 15.11
CA LEU A 94 -12.07 6.00 16.20
C LEU A 94 -11.25 7.24 16.58
N PRO A 95 -11.07 7.54 17.88
CA PRO A 95 -10.29 8.69 18.33
C PRO A 95 -8.86 8.70 17.79
N THR A 96 -8.15 7.57 17.84
CA THR A 96 -6.75 7.51 17.37
C THR A 96 -6.62 7.71 15.86
N ILE A 97 -7.58 7.24 15.09
CA ILE A 97 -7.62 7.44 13.63
C ILE A 97 -7.90 8.90 13.31
N ARG A 98 -8.89 9.52 13.96
CA ARG A 98 -9.24 10.94 13.73
C ARG A 98 -8.16 11.91 14.22
N ALA A 99 -7.35 11.51 15.19
CA ALA A 99 -6.20 12.29 15.64
C ALA A 99 -5.02 12.22 14.64
N TYR A 100 -4.95 11.16 13.84
CA TYR A 100 -3.85 10.93 12.90
C TYR A 100 -4.18 11.32 11.46
N TYR A 101 -5.45 11.15 11.04
CA TYR A 101 -5.92 11.49 9.70
C TYR A 101 -6.70 12.81 9.68
N PRO A 102 -6.55 13.60 8.60
CA PRO A 102 -5.65 13.39 7.48
C PRO A 102 -4.17 13.51 7.88
N MET A 103 -3.30 12.61 7.39
CA MET A 103 -1.85 12.60 7.73
C MET A 103 -1.15 13.92 7.39
N TRP A 104 -1.68 14.62 6.39
CA TRP A 104 -1.26 15.97 6.01
C TRP A 104 -2.51 16.84 5.97
N GLN A 105 -2.39 18.07 6.46
CA GLN A 105 -3.52 18.99 6.57
C GLN A 105 -4.19 19.25 5.21
N THR A 106 -5.52 19.25 5.23
CA THR A 106 -6.39 19.62 4.11
C THR A 106 -7.74 20.11 4.67
N GLY A 107 -8.54 20.80 3.86
CA GLY A 107 -9.92 21.16 4.18
C GLY A 107 -10.95 20.33 3.40
N THR A 108 -12.24 20.62 3.63
CA THR A 108 -13.39 19.99 2.95
C THR A 108 -13.77 20.70 1.64
N GLY A 109 -13.21 21.87 1.37
CA GLY A 109 -13.41 22.58 0.11
C GLY A 109 -12.83 21.79 -1.06
N LEU A 110 -13.59 21.65 -2.16
CA LEU A 110 -13.19 20.81 -3.31
C LEU A 110 -11.81 21.17 -3.86
N ALA A 111 -11.47 22.47 -3.91
CA ALA A 111 -10.19 22.97 -4.42
C ALA A 111 -8.99 22.59 -3.54
N GLU A 112 -9.22 22.32 -2.25
CA GLU A 112 -8.20 21.89 -1.30
C GLU A 112 -8.15 20.35 -1.23
N PHE A 113 -9.32 19.74 -1.08
CA PHE A 113 -9.45 18.30 -0.89
C PHE A 113 -9.05 17.49 -2.12
N LEU A 114 -9.47 17.88 -3.32
CA LEU A 114 -9.23 17.09 -4.53
C LEU A 114 -7.73 16.94 -4.84
N PRO A 115 -6.91 18.02 -4.84
CA PRO A 115 -5.47 17.88 -5.01
C PRO A 115 -4.82 17.02 -3.91
N HIS A 116 -5.26 17.16 -2.66
CA HIS A 116 -4.77 16.34 -1.55
C HIS A 116 -5.08 14.85 -1.75
N ALA A 117 -6.34 14.52 -2.04
CA ALA A 117 -6.82 13.17 -2.29
C ALA A 117 -6.09 12.52 -3.48
N LEU A 118 -5.86 13.26 -4.57
CA LEU A 118 -5.11 12.74 -5.72
C LEU A 118 -3.66 12.40 -5.37
N LYS A 119 -2.99 13.24 -4.56
CA LYS A 119 -1.62 12.96 -4.10
C LYS A 119 -1.58 11.74 -3.18
N GLN A 120 -2.53 11.63 -2.25
CA GLN A 120 -2.65 10.44 -1.40
C GLN A 120 -2.93 9.17 -2.22
N PHE A 121 -3.84 9.24 -3.21
CA PHE A 121 -4.12 8.13 -4.10
C PHE A 121 -2.86 7.67 -4.85
N LEU A 122 -2.04 8.61 -5.34
CA LEU A 122 -0.76 8.28 -6.00
C LEU A 122 0.25 7.65 -5.04
N ILE A 123 0.30 8.09 -3.78
CA ILE A 123 1.13 7.46 -2.74
C ILE A 123 0.66 6.02 -2.47
N ALA A 124 -0.65 5.78 -2.39
CA ALA A 124 -1.20 4.44 -2.25
C ALA A 124 -0.88 3.57 -3.48
N LEU A 125 -1.08 4.09 -4.69
CA LEU A 125 -0.70 3.43 -5.94
C LEU A 125 0.78 3.05 -5.95
N ALA A 126 1.65 3.94 -5.47
CA ALA A 126 3.07 3.66 -5.35
C ALA A 126 3.32 2.48 -4.40
N ALA A 127 2.74 2.53 -3.19
CA ALA A 127 2.84 1.42 -2.24
C ALA A 127 2.34 0.09 -2.85
N GLU A 128 1.19 0.09 -3.53
CA GLU A 128 0.64 -1.12 -4.17
C GLU A 128 1.51 -1.61 -5.34
N THR A 129 2.12 -0.71 -6.11
CA THR A 129 3.09 -1.07 -7.16
C THR A 129 4.30 -1.80 -6.57
N TYR A 130 4.76 -1.38 -5.40
CA TYR A 130 5.87 -2.02 -4.69
C TYR A 130 5.45 -3.35 -4.04
N TYR A 131 4.51 -3.32 -3.10
CA TYR A 131 4.14 -4.50 -2.31
C TYR A 131 3.40 -5.55 -3.13
N ARG A 132 2.38 -5.15 -3.88
CA ARG A 132 1.53 -6.08 -4.64
C ARG A 132 2.09 -6.30 -6.04
N GLY A 133 2.61 -5.26 -6.68
CA GLY A 133 3.18 -5.36 -8.01
C GLY A 133 4.51 -6.09 -8.04
N LEU A 134 5.56 -5.56 -7.40
CA LEU A 134 6.90 -6.14 -7.42
C LEU A 134 7.00 -7.40 -6.55
N LEU A 135 6.54 -7.32 -5.29
CA LEU A 135 6.77 -8.37 -4.30
C LEU A 135 5.70 -9.48 -4.25
N CYS A 136 4.58 -9.34 -4.97
CA CYS A 136 3.55 -10.37 -5.05
C CYS A 136 3.30 -10.83 -6.49
N VAL A 137 2.58 -10.06 -7.30
CA VAL A 137 2.18 -10.41 -8.67
C VAL A 137 3.40 -10.63 -9.57
N GLY A 138 4.42 -9.79 -9.45
CA GLY A 138 5.65 -9.86 -10.25
C GLY A 138 6.43 -11.15 -9.99
N VAL A 139 6.39 -11.70 -8.78
CA VAL A 139 7.08 -12.93 -8.39
C VAL A 139 6.15 -14.14 -8.28
N ARG A 140 4.96 -14.08 -8.89
CA ARG A 140 3.93 -15.13 -8.82
C ARG A 140 4.37 -16.54 -9.22
N GLU A 141 5.51 -16.68 -9.91
CA GLU A 141 6.11 -17.98 -10.30
C GLU A 141 6.46 -18.88 -9.10
N ILE A 142 6.58 -18.33 -7.88
CA ILE A 142 6.73 -19.12 -6.65
C ILE A 142 5.39 -19.61 -6.06
N GLY A 143 4.28 -19.35 -6.77
CA GLY A 143 2.92 -19.68 -6.35
C GLY A 143 2.36 -18.72 -5.31
N PHE A 144 1.30 -19.17 -4.61
CA PHE A 144 0.58 -18.39 -3.61
C PHE A 144 1.45 -17.92 -2.43
N LYS A 145 2.63 -18.53 -2.23
CA LYS A 145 3.63 -18.09 -1.25
C LYS A 145 4.05 -16.62 -1.43
N SER A 146 3.96 -16.11 -2.66
CA SER A 146 4.25 -14.70 -2.97
C SER A 146 3.39 -13.69 -2.19
N VAL A 147 2.18 -14.09 -1.77
CA VAL A 147 1.28 -13.27 -0.94
C VAL A 147 1.87 -12.97 0.44
N PHE A 148 2.81 -13.78 0.93
CA PHE A 148 3.40 -13.66 2.26
C PHE A 148 4.75 -12.96 2.28
N ILE A 149 5.20 -12.37 1.17
CA ILE A 149 6.49 -11.65 1.12
C ILE A 149 6.39 -10.27 1.77
N SER A 150 5.39 -9.48 1.39
CA SER A 150 5.21 -8.10 1.84
C SER A 150 4.70 -7.90 3.26
N PRO A 151 3.94 -8.80 3.93
CA PRO A 151 3.25 -8.46 5.18
C PRO A 151 4.19 -8.00 6.29
N ILE A 152 5.38 -8.60 6.39
CA ILE A 152 6.37 -8.23 7.42
C ILE A 152 6.88 -6.81 7.17
N VAL A 153 7.31 -6.51 5.95
CA VAL A 153 7.81 -5.17 5.58
C VAL A 153 6.69 -4.12 5.68
N TYR A 154 5.48 -4.50 5.28
CA TYR A 154 4.30 -3.66 5.34
C TYR A 154 3.96 -3.28 6.80
N ALA A 155 3.94 -4.26 7.71
CA ALA A 155 3.71 -4.01 9.13
C ALA A 155 4.80 -3.15 9.77
N LEU A 156 6.08 -3.37 9.42
CA LEU A 156 7.18 -2.53 9.90
C LEU A 156 6.99 -1.05 9.50
N HIS A 157 6.48 -0.78 8.31
CA HIS A 157 6.17 0.59 7.87
C HIS A 157 4.93 1.20 8.55
N HIS A 158 4.20 0.42 9.35
CA HIS A 158 3.05 0.87 10.15
C HIS A 158 3.37 1.03 11.65
N LEU A 159 4.63 0.81 12.08
CA LEU A 159 4.99 0.85 13.51
C LEU A 159 4.65 2.16 14.24
N TYR A 160 4.62 3.28 13.53
CA TYR A 160 4.36 4.62 14.08
C TYR A 160 2.97 5.17 13.75
N LYS A 161 2.09 4.31 13.25
CA LYS A 161 0.70 4.63 12.95
C LYS A 161 -0.21 4.28 14.15
N PRO A 162 -1.49 4.68 14.13
CA PRO A 162 -2.47 4.22 15.12
C PRO A 162 -2.38 2.71 15.37
N PRO A 163 -2.39 2.24 16.63
CA PRO A 163 -2.14 0.83 16.95
C PRO A 163 -3.05 -0.16 16.22
N ILE A 164 -4.30 0.23 15.98
CA ILE A 164 -5.26 -0.57 15.20
C ILE A 164 -4.82 -0.78 13.75
N GLU A 165 -4.17 0.21 13.13
CA GLU A 165 -3.61 0.05 11.79
C GLU A 165 -2.44 -0.92 11.79
N LEU A 166 -1.56 -0.85 12.78
CA LEU A 166 -0.46 -1.81 12.91
C LEU A 166 -0.98 -3.23 13.08
N LEU A 167 -1.97 -3.43 13.98
CA LEU A 167 -2.60 -4.73 14.23
C LEU A 167 -3.22 -5.33 12.95
N LEU A 168 -3.88 -4.50 12.14
CA LEU A 168 -4.57 -4.93 10.93
C LEU A 168 -3.70 -4.91 9.67
N SER A 169 -2.52 -4.28 9.71
CA SER A 169 -1.66 -4.06 8.54
C SER A 169 -1.25 -5.36 7.84
N ALA A 170 -0.72 -6.34 8.57
CA ALA A 170 -0.29 -7.61 8.00
C ALA A 170 -1.46 -8.48 7.48
N PRO A 171 -2.57 -8.67 8.22
CA PRO A 171 -3.76 -9.34 7.69
C PRO A 171 -4.33 -8.68 6.43
N THR A 172 -4.40 -7.35 6.41
CA THR A 172 -4.87 -6.59 5.24
C THR A 172 -3.92 -6.73 4.05
N ASP A 173 -2.61 -6.72 4.28
CA ASP A 173 -1.61 -6.95 3.23
C ASP A 173 -1.77 -8.34 2.60
N VAL A 174 -1.97 -9.39 3.42
CA VAL A 174 -2.26 -10.76 2.93
C VAL A 174 -3.56 -10.79 2.13
N LEU A 175 -4.63 -10.16 2.62
CA LEU A 175 -5.90 -10.10 1.90
C LEU A 175 -5.74 -9.44 0.52
N PHE A 176 -5.09 -8.28 0.46
CA PHE A 176 -4.91 -7.53 -0.79
C PHE A 176 -4.01 -8.32 -1.73
N GLY A 177 -2.90 -8.85 -1.24
CA GLY A 177 -1.99 -9.71 -2.00
C GLY A 177 -2.68 -10.96 -2.54
N ALA A 178 -3.56 -11.60 -1.77
CA ALA A 178 -4.30 -12.78 -2.23
C ALA A 178 -5.27 -12.44 -3.38
N VAL A 179 -6.00 -11.34 -3.26
CA VAL A 179 -6.94 -10.88 -4.29
C VAL A 179 -6.19 -10.48 -5.57
N ASP A 180 -5.08 -9.76 -5.44
CA ASP A 180 -4.26 -9.33 -6.58
C ASP A 180 -3.54 -10.49 -7.26
N TYR A 181 -3.01 -11.43 -6.47
CA TYR A 181 -2.43 -12.67 -6.97
C TYR A 181 -3.41 -13.44 -7.84
N LYS A 182 -4.67 -13.58 -7.38
CA LYS A 182 -5.74 -14.26 -8.12
C LYS A 182 -6.22 -13.45 -9.34
N SER A 183 -6.13 -12.14 -9.28
CA SER A 183 -6.53 -11.24 -10.38
C SER A 183 -5.44 -11.04 -11.43
N GLU A 184 -4.20 -11.43 -11.11
CA GLU A 184 -2.98 -11.05 -11.85
C GLU A 184 -2.89 -9.53 -12.07
N SER A 185 -3.44 -8.77 -11.13
CA SER A 185 -3.67 -7.35 -11.25
C SER A 185 -3.58 -6.68 -9.89
N ILE A 186 -2.95 -5.51 -9.83
CA ILE A 186 -2.92 -4.65 -8.63
C ILE A 186 -4.13 -3.70 -8.56
N LEU A 187 -4.99 -3.70 -9.58
CA LEU A 187 -6.17 -2.82 -9.60
C LEU A 187 -7.05 -2.98 -8.35
N PRO A 188 -7.34 -4.20 -7.85
CA PRO A 188 -8.18 -4.37 -6.68
C PRO A 188 -7.62 -3.65 -5.45
N SER A 189 -6.35 -3.88 -5.12
CA SER A 189 -5.72 -3.25 -3.97
C SER A 189 -5.51 -1.75 -4.15
N VAL A 190 -5.13 -1.29 -5.35
CA VAL A 190 -4.96 0.15 -5.67
C VAL A 190 -6.23 0.93 -5.42
N VAL A 191 -7.38 0.40 -5.83
CA VAL A 191 -8.66 1.06 -5.59
C VAL A 191 -9.08 0.91 -4.14
N ALA A 192 -9.04 -0.30 -3.57
CA ALA A 192 -9.45 -0.54 -2.19
C ALA A 192 -8.64 0.30 -1.19
N HIS A 193 -7.33 0.43 -1.40
CA HIS A 193 -6.43 1.22 -0.56
C HIS A 193 -6.46 2.70 -0.93
N GLY A 194 -6.24 3.04 -2.21
CA GLY A 194 -6.09 4.41 -2.66
C GLY A 194 -7.37 5.22 -2.55
N VAL A 195 -8.49 4.69 -3.07
CA VAL A 195 -9.80 5.33 -2.88
C VAL A 195 -10.23 5.22 -1.43
N GLY A 196 -9.94 4.11 -0.76
CA GLY A 196 -10.20 3.92 0.66
C GLY A 196 -9.57 5.01 1.54
N LEU A 197 -8.32 5.40 1.27
CA LEU A 197 -7.66 6.51 1.96
C LEU A 197 -8.34 7.85 1.69
N CYS A 198 -8.70 8.14 0.43
CA CYS A 198 -9.47 9.35 0.11
C CYS A 198 -10.80 9.38 0.86
N VAL A 199 -11.50 8.24 0.95
CA VAL A 199 -12.75 8.10 1.71
C VAL A 199 -12.50 8.31 3.20
N LEU A 200 -11.44 7.71 3.76
CA LEU A 200 -11.09 7.88 5.17
C LEU A 200 -10.85 9.36 5.50
N ASP A 201 -9.99 10.04 4.73
CA ASP A 201 -9.71 11.46 4.91
C ASP A 201 -10.98 12.30 4.83
N TRP A 202 -11.87 12.01 3.89
CA TRP A 202 -13.16 12.68 3.80
C TRP A 202 -14.00 12.45 5.07
N LEU A 203 -14.11 11.21 5.54
CA LEU A 203 -14.93 10.84 6.70
C LEU A 203 -14.40 11.44 8.01
N VAL A 204 -13.09 11.55 8.19
CA VAL A 204 -12.51 12.15 9.41
C VAL A 204 -12.64 13.67 9.45
N LEU A 205 -12.80 14.32 8.30
CA LEU A 205 -13.06 15.77 8.21
C LEU A 205 -14.52 16.16 8.50
N HIS A 206 -15.43 15.18 8.61
CA HIS A 206 -16.86 15.38 8.90
C HIS A 206 -17.25 14.72 10.22
N GLU A 207 -18.43 15.07 10.76
CA GLU A 207 -18.96 14.36 11.92
C GLU A 207 -19.00 12.85 11.70
N PRO A 208 -18.63 12.02 12.69
CA PRO A 208 -18.64 10.57 12.55
C PRO A 208 -20.01 10.05 12.13
N LEU A 209 -20.04 9.20 11.08
CA LEU A 209 -21.28 8.55 10.63
C LEU A 209 -21.85 7.59 11.68
N ILE A 210 -20.98 7.06 12.56
CA ILE A 210 -21.35 6.24 13.71
C ILE A 210 -20.80 6.93 14.95
N PRO A 211 -21.60 7.12 16.02
CA PRO A 211 -21.11 7.74 17.24
C PRO A 211 -19.86 7.04 17.78
N THR A 212 -18.83 7.80 18.12
CA THR A 212 -17.55 7.27 18.60
C THR A 212 -17.73 6.37 19.82
N GLU A 213 -18.62 6.72 20.75
CA GLU A 213 -18.93 5.93 21.94
C GLU A 213 -19.51 4.56 21.58
N GLN A 214 -20.29 4.48 20.49
CA GLN A 214 -20.86 3.23 20.03
C GLN A 214 -19.78 2.32 19.43
N VAL A 215 -18.87 2.86 18.62
CA VAL A 215 -17.76 2.10 18.03
C VAL A 215 -16.82 1.60 19.13
N LEU A 216 -16.47 2.44 20.10
CA LEU A 216 -15.63 2.05 21.24
C LEU A 216 -16.26 0.92 22.06
N ARG A 217 -17.59 0.92 22.26
CA ARG A 217 -18.28 -0.20 22.91
C ARG A 217 -18.15 -1.50 22.12
N TRP A 218 -18.40 -1.46 20.81
CA TRP A 218 -18.29 -2.65 19.96
C TRP A 218 -16.88 -3.24 19.89
N LEU A 219 -15.87 -2.37 19.98
CA LEU A 219 -14.47 -2.75 19.88
C LEU A 219 -13.75 -2.80 21.23
N SER A 220 -14.48 -2.73 22.35
CA SER A 220 -13.93 -2.75 23.71
C SER A 220 -13.10 -4.00 24.04
N TRP A 221 -13.26 -5.08 23.27
CA TRP A 221 -12.50 -6.32 23.39
C TRP A 221 -11.14 -6.29 22.67
N VAL A 222 -10.88 -5.28 21.85
CA VAL A 222 -9.63 -5.17 21.08
C VAL A 222 -8.49 -4.76 22.02
N PRO A 223 -7.35 -5.50 22.05
CA PRO A 223 -6.31 -5.32 23.05
C PRO A 223 -5.30 -4.20 22.71
N VAL A 224 -5.73 -3.15 22.02
CA VAL A 224 -4.88 -2.00 21.66
C VAL A 224 -5.64 -0.69 21.85
N PRO A 225 -4.95 0.46 22.02
CA PRO A 225 -5.60 1.76 22.03
C PRO A 225 -6.37 2.02 20.72
N LEU A 226 -7.58 2.57 20.86
CA LEU A 226 -8.55 2.85 19.79
C LEU A 226 -8.85 4.35 19.69
#